data_AF-A0A1D6LTA9-F1
#
_entry.id   AF-A0A1D6LTA9-F1
#
_cell.length_a   1.000
_cell.length_b   1.000
_cell.length_c   1.000
_cell.angle_alpha   90.00
_cell.angle_beta   90.00
_cell.angle_gamma   90.00
#
_symmetry.space_group_name_H-M   'P 1'
#
loop_
_entity.id
_entity.type
_entity.pdbx_description
1 polymer ?
#
loop_
_entity_poly.entity_id
_entity_poly.type
_entity_poly.pdbx_seq_one_letter_code
_entity_poly.pdbx_strand_id
1 'polypeptide(L)'
;MVRGSLGKLASRALSVAGRWQHQQLRRLNIHEYQGAELMGKYGINVPRGAAAGSVHEVKDALKNMFPSEKEIVVKSQILAGGRGLGTFKSGLQGGVHIVKAEEAELIASKMLGQILITKQTGPEGKIVSKVYLCEKLSLTNEMYFAITLDRKTAGPLIIACSKGGKHYS
;
A
#
# COMPACT_ATOMS: atom_id res chain seq x y z
N MET A 1 -56.56 24.47 -22.09
CA MET A 1 -55.33 24.95 -21.42
C MET A 1 -55.27 24.32 -20.04
N VAL A 2 -54.08 24.06 -19.47
CA VAL A 2 -53.83 23.38 -18.18
C VAL A 2 -53.74 21.84 -18.22
N ARG A 3 -52.82 21.32 -19.05
CA ARG A 3 -52.24 19.95 -18.92
C ARG A 3 -50.73 19.97 -18.60
N GLY A 4 -50.23 21.08 -18.06
CA GLY A 4 -48.78 21.34 -17.89
C GLY A 4 -48.27 21.36 -16.45
N SER A 5 -49.11 21.13 -15.43
CA SER A 5 -48.75 21.48 -14.04
C SER A 5 -48.41 20.31 -13.10
N LEU A 6 -48.66 19.05 -13.48
CA LEU A 6 -48.45 17.91 -12.57
C LEU A 6 -47.07 17.24 -12.68
N GLY A 7 -46.37 17.39 -13.81
CA GLY A 7 -45.02 16.81 -13.99
C GLY A 7 -43.89 17.56 -13.28
N LYS A 8 -44.10 18.84 -12.91
CA LYS A 8 -43.06 19.69 -12.30
C LYS A 8 -43.04 19.68 -10.76
N LEU A 9 -44.08 19.14 -10.13
CA LEU A 9 -44.14 19.02 -8.66
C LEU A 9 -43.53 17.72 -8.16
N ALA A 10 -43.67 16.61 -8.90
CA ALA A 10 -43.04 15.33 -8.55
C ALA A 10 -41.51 15.34 -8.71
N SER A 11 -40.97 16.14 -9.64
CA SER A 11 -39.51 16.22 -9.87
C SER A 11 -38.77 17.09 -8.84
N ARG A 12 -39.48 17.94 -8.09
CA ARG A 12 -38.89 18.77 -7.01
C ARG A 12 -38.88 18.09 -5.65
N ALA A 13 -39.77 17.13 -5.40
CA ALA A 13 -39.78 16.38 -4.14
C ALA A 13 -38.60 15.39 -4.04
N LEU A 14 -38.16 14.81 -5.16
CA LEU A 14 -37.02 13.90 -5.23
C LEU A 14 -35.66 14.61 -5.23
N SER A 15 -35.60 15.93 -5.44
CA SER A 15 -34.32 16.66 -5.42
C SER A 15 -33.87 17.07 -4.01
N VAL A 16 -34.73 16.95 -3.00
CA VAL A 16 -34.40 17.33 -1.61
C VAL A 16 -33.88 16.13 -0.79
N ALA A 17 -34.14 14.90 -1.22
CA ALA A 17 -33.50 13.70 -0.67
C ALA A 17 -32.06 13.49 -1.20
N GLY A 18 -31.62 14.29 -2.18
CA GLY A 18 -30.28 14.22 -2.74
C GLY A 18 -29.38 15.30 -2.15
N ARG A 19 -28.79 15.05 -0.96
CA ARG A 19 -27.48 15.63 -0.52
C ARG A 19 -27.08 15.31 0.92
N TRP A 20 -27.33 14.10 1.40
CA TRP A 20 -26.67 13.60 2.62
C TRP A 20 -25.97 12.27 2.36
N GLN A 21 -25.22 12.19 1.27
CA GLN A 21 -24.22 11.14 1.16
C GLN A 21 -23.08 11.56 2.10
N HIS A 22 -23.17 11.14 3.37
CA HIS A 22 -22.10 11.30 4.34
C HIS A 22 -20.82 10.80 3.68
N GLN A 23 -19.90 11.73 3.40
CA GLN A 23 -18.65 11.38 2.75
C GLN A 23 -17.94 10.38 3.65
N GLN A 24 -17.80 9.15 3.19
CA GLN A 24 -17.24 8.07 3.99
C GLN A 24 -15.82 8.45 4.42
N LEU A 25 -15.64 8.70 5.72
CA LEU A 25 -14.35 9.02 6.31
C LEU A 25 -13.55 7.72 6.45
N ARG A 26 -12.50 7.57 5.65
CA ARG A 26 -11.58 6.43 5.73
C ARG A 26 -10.50 6.73 6.76
N ARG A 27 -10.74 6.33 8.00
CA ARG A 27 -9.81 6.54 9.13
C ARG A 27 -8.81 5.41 9.33
N LEU A 28 -8.89 4.36 8.53
CA LEU A 28 -8.04 3.18 8.64
C LEU A 28 -7.17 3.04 7.39
N ASN A 29 -5.86 2.98 7.62
CA ASN A 29 -4.89 2.49 6.66
C ASN A 29 -4.12 1.36 7.34
N ILE A 30 -3.90 0.27 6.63
CA ILE A 30 -3.09 -0.87 7.08
C ILE A 30 -1.76 -0.89 6.34
N HIS A 31 -0.75 -1.50 6.96
CA HIS A 31 0.55 -1.69 6.33
C HIS A 31 0.51 -2.76 5.24
N GLU A 32 1.53 -2.76 4.37
CA GLU A 32 1.66 -3.71 3.26
C GLU A 32 1.63 -5.15 3.76
N TYR A 33 2.38 -5.47 4.82
CA TYR A 33 2.42 -6.83 5.38
C TYR A 33 1.06 -7.31 5.90
N GLN A 34 0.27 -6.41 6.51
CA GLN A 34 -1.06 -6.72 7.03
C GLN A 34 -2.05 -6.93 5.88
N GLY A 35 -1.94 -6.10 4.83
CA GLY A 35 -2.72 -6.27 3.60
C GLY A 35 -2.41 -7.59 2.91
N ALA A 36 -1.12 -7.93 2.78
CA ALA A 36 -0.68 -9.19 2.20
C ALA A 36 -1.19 -10.41 2.99
N GLU A 37 -1.07 -10.38 4.32
CA GLU A 37 -1.61 -11.43 5.20
C GLU A 37 -3.11 -11.59 5.05
N LEU A 38 -3.86 -10.48 5.03
CA LEU A 38 -5.31 -10.50 4.85
C LEU A 38 -5.68 -11.09 3.48
N MET A 39 -5.04 -10.62 2.41
CA MET A 39 -5.27 -11.14 1.05
C MET A 39 -4.97 -12.64 0.96
N GLY A 40 -3.87 -13.09 1.55
CA GLY A 40 -3.49 -14.50 1.61
C GLY A 40 -4.53 -15.38 2.32
N LYS A 41 -5.13 -14.90 3.42
CA LYS A 41 -6.22 -15.60 4.13
C LYS A 41 -7.45 -15.86 3.25
N TYR A 42 -7.67 -15.04 2.23
CA TYR A 42 -8.77 -15.19 1.27
C TYR A 42 -8.34 -15.82 -0.06
N GLY A 43 -7.18 -16.49 -0.10
CA GLY A 43 -6.71 -17.24 -1.27
C GLY A 43 -6.16 -16.38 -2.40
N ILE A 44 -5.93 -15.08 -2.17
CA ILE A 44 -5.24 -14.23 -3.14
C ILE A 44 -3.75 -14.56 -3.06
N ASN A 45 -3.14 -14.83 -4.22
CA ASN A 45 -1.72 -15.14 -4.29
C ASN A 45 -0.90 -13.90 -3.93
N VAL A 46 -0.13 -13.99 -2.85
CA VAL A 46 0.74 -12.92 -2.35
C VAL A 46 2.16 -13.46 -2.20
N PRO A 47 3.20 -12.65 -2.46
CA PRO A 47 4.58 -13.07 -2.24
C PRO A 47 4.78 -13.47 -0.78
N ARG A 48 5.57 -14.52 -0.55
CA ARG A 48 5.97 -14.91 0.80
C ARG A 48 6.72 -13.77 1.46
N GLY A 49 6.32 -13.42 2.67
CA GLY A 49 6.93 -12.31 3.40
C GLY A 49 6.77 -12.40 4.90
N ALA A 50 7.71 -11.78 5.62
CA ALA A 50 7.74 -11.67 7.08
C ALA A 50 7.96 -10.22 7.51
N ALA A 51 7.14 -9.73 8.43
CA ALA A 51 7.34 -8.44 9.06
C ALA A 51 8.21 -8.59 10.31
N ALA A 52 9.24 -7.76 10.42
CA ALA A 52 10.18 -7.78 11.53
C ALA A 52 10.31 -6.37 12.15
N GLY A 53 10.21 -6.28 13.46
CA GLY A 53 10.43 -5.06 14.25
C GLY A 53 11.84 -4.93 14.82
N SER A 54 12.65 -5.99 14.73
CA SER A 54 14.01 -6.04 15.25
C SER A 54 14.94 -6.76 14.28
N VAL A 55 16.25 -6.52 14.40
CA VAL A 55 17.26 -7.23 13.60
C VAL A 55 17.26 -8.74 13.93
N HIS A 56 16.93 -9.10 15.18
CA HIS A 56 16.80 -10.50 15.58
C HIS A 56 15.65 -11.19 14.83
N GLU A 57 14.48 -10.56 14.77
CA GLU A 57 13.34 -11.08 13.99
C GLU A 57 13.67 -11.20 12.50
N VAL A 58 14.50 -10.31 11.95
CA VAL A 58 14.96 -10.41 10.55
C VAL A 58 15.79 -11.68 10.36
N LYS A 59 16.72 -11.96 11.27
CA LYS A 59 17.55 -13.17 11.23
C LYS A 59 16.72 -14.45 11.35
N ASP A 60 15.74 -14.45 12.24
CA ASP A 60 14.86 -15.61 12.41
C ASP A 60 13.97 -15.82 11.18
N ALA A 61 13.45 -14.75 10.59
CA ALA A 61 12.68 -14.82 9.35
C ALA A 61 13.53 -15.35 8.18
N LEU A 62 14.79 -14.93 8.06
CA LEU A 62 15.71 -15.46 7.05
C LEU A 62 15.91 -16.96 7.18
N LYS A 63 16.17 -17.44 8.40
CA LYS A 63 16.38 -18.87 8.66
C LYS A 63 15.13 -19.71 8.43
N ASN A 64 13.98 -19.23 8.89
CA ASN A 64 12.74 -20.03 8.91
C ASN A 64 11.95 -19.95 7.61
N MET A 65 11.94 -18.79 6.94
CA MET A 65 11.11 -18.56 5.75
C MET A 65 11.91 -18.49 4.45
N PHE A 66 13.18 -18.08 4.51
CA PHE A 66 14.01 -17.88 3.33
C PHE A 66 15.34 -18.66 3.36
N PRO A 67 15.39 -19.93 3.82
CA PRO A 67 16.65 -20.65 4.04
C PRO A 67 17.46 -20.90 2.77
N SER A 68 16.82 -20.84 1.59
CA SER A 68 17.45 -21.14 0.30
C SER A 68 17.43 -19.95 -0.67
N GLU A 69 16.89 -18.81 -0.27
CA GLU A 69 16.83 -17.63 -1.13
C GLU A 69 18.18 -16.92 -1.16
N LYS A 70 18.70 -16.66 -2.37
CA LYS A 70 19.96 -15.92 -2.53
C LYS A 70 19.77 -14.41 -2.36
N GLU A 71 18.62 -13.92 -2.79
CA GLU A 71 18.26 -12.51 -2.75
C GLU A 71 16.87 -12.35 -2.18
N ILE A 72 16.69 -11.27 -1.41
CA ILE A 72 15.41 -10.92 -0.81
C ILE A 72 15.14 -9.43 -0.99
N VAL A 73 13.89 -9.04 -0.78
CA VAL A 73 13.48 -7.64 -0.80
C VAL A 73 13.20 -7.16 0.62
N VAL A 74 13.90 -6.12 1.08
CA VAL A 74 13.67 -5.47 2.38
C VAL A 74 12.90 -4.17 2.16
N LYS A 75 11.68 -4.09 2.69
CA LYS A 75 10.75 -2.96 2.47
C LYS A 75 10.40 -2.24 3.77
N SER A 76 10.61 -0.93 3.83
CA SER A 76 10.19 -0.10 4.97
C SER A 76 8.67 -0.13 5.13
N GLN A 77 8.18 -0.35 6.35
CA GLN A 77 6.75 -0.30 6.64
C GLN A 77 6.37 1.08 7.22
N ILE A 78 5.91 1.96 6.34
CA ILE A 78 5.30 3.26 6.71
C ILE A 78 3.96 3.43 6.00
N LEU A 79 3.03 4.14 6.63
CA LEU A 79 1.75 4.52 6.02
C LEU A 79 1.94 5.75 5.12
N ALA A 80 2.67 5.56 4.02
CA ALA A 80 2.87 6.48 2.93
C ALA A 80 3.41 5.74 1.69
N GLY A 81 3.06 6.22 0.51
CA GLY A 81 3.61 5.77 -0.78
C GLY A 81 4.94 6.43 -1.13
N GLY A 82 5.51 6.07 -2.28
CA GLY A 82 6.77 6.65 -2.77
C GLY A 82 8.02 6.20 -2.02
N ARG A 83 7.93 5.09 -1.28
CA ARG A 83 9.03 4.54 -0.46
C ARG A 83 10.29 4.26 -1.28
N GLY A 84 10.16 3.70 -2.49
CA GLY A 84 11.31 3.36 -3.34
C GLY A 84 12.19 4.55 -3.71
N LEU A 85 11.59 5.74 -3.87
CA LEU A 85 12.28 7.00 -4.16
C LEU A 85 12.53 7.85 -2.91
N GLY A 86 12.20 7.33 -1.73
CA GLY A 86 12.39 8.06 -0.47
C GLY A 86 13.85 8.08 -0.04
N THR A 87 14.18 8.96 0.90
CA THR A 87 15.52 9.08 1.48
C THR A 87 15.41 9.09 2.99
N PHE A 88 16.24 8.30 3.67
CA PHE A 88 16.33 8.32 5.11
C PHE A 88 17.10 9.55 5.60
N LYS A 89 16.76 10.08 6.78
CA LYS A 89 17.53 11.17 7.41
C LYS A 89 19.00 10.78 7.68
N SER A 90 19.29 9.48 7.83
CA SER A 90 20.65 8.94 7.97
C SER A 90 21.48 8.96 6.66
N GLY A 91 20.87 9.32 5.52
CA GLY A 91 21.51 9.35 4.21
C GLY A 91 21.31 8.11 3.34
N LEU A 92 20.71 7.03 3.88
CA LEU A 92 20.35 5.86 3.08
C LEU A 92 19.28 6.23 2.04
N GLN A 93 19.53 5.90 0.77
CA GLN A 93 18.58 6.15 -0.33
C GLN A 93 17.67 4.95 -0.54
N GLY A 94 16.39 5.20 -0.79
CA GLY A 94 15.36 4.20 -1.04
C GLY A 94 14.87 3.53 0.24
N GLY A 95 13.55 3.34 0.34
CA GLY A 95 12.89 2.57 1.38
C GLY A 95 12.60 1.12 0.99
N VAL A 96 13.02 0.69 -0.20
CA VAL A 96 12.84 -0.66 -0.75
C VAL A 96 14.17 -1.09 -1.37
N HIS A 97 14.75 -2.17 -0.86
CA HIS A 97 16.06 -2.67 -1.27
C HIS A 97 15.98 -4.13 -1.68
N ILE A 98 16.57 -4.47 -2.81
CA ILE A 98 16.83 -5.86 -3.20
C ILE A 98 18.27 -6.16 -2.81
N VAL A 99 18.47 -7.09 -1.91
CA VAL A 99 19.79 -7.41 -1.35
C VAL A 99 20.02 -8.91 -1.30
N LYS A 100 21.28 -9.31 -1.18
CA LYS A 100 21.60 -10.70 -0.85
C LYS A 100 21.04 -11.03 0.53
N ALA A 101 20.62 -12.27 0.74
CA ALA A 101 20.03 -12.70 2.02
C ALA A 101 20.96 -12.43 3.22
N GLU A 102 22.27 -12.56 3.03
CA GLU A 102 23.31 -12.29 4.03
C GLU A 102 23.40 -10.79 4.44
N GLU A 103 23.04 -9.87 3.53
CA GLU A 103 23.12 -8.42 3.73
C GLU A 103 21.83 -7.83 4.32
N ALA A 104 20.77 -8.64 4.41
CA ALA A 104 19.46 -8.21 4.83
C ALA A 104 19.42 -7.68 6.27
N GLU A 105 20.16 -8.30 7.19
CA GLU A 105 20.27 -7.84 8.58
C GLU A 105 20.88 -6.43 8.64
N LEU A 106 21.94 -6.18 7.87
CA LEU A 106 22.64 -4.89 7.80
C LEU A 106 21.75 -3.79 7.20
N ILE A 107 20.98 -4.11 6.17
CA ILE A 107 20.05 -3.13 5.58
C ILE A 107 18.89 -2.85 6.53
N ALA A 108 18.31 -3.88 7.14
CA ALA A 108 17.25 -3.71 8.10
C ALA A 108 17.69 -2.87 9.31
N SER A 109 18.92 -3.04 9.81
CA SER A 109 19.44 -2.24 10.92
C SER A 109 19.58 -0.75 10.57
N LYS A 110 19.84 -0.41 9.30
CA LYS A 110 19.89 0.97 8.81
C LYS A 110 18.51 1.57 8.57
N MET A 111 17.45 0.75 8.51
CA MET A 111 16.09 1.20 8.27
C MET A 111 15.28 1.30 9.57
N LEU A 112 15.37 0.28 10.43
CA LEU A 112 14.61 0.19 11.67
C LEU A 112 14.95 1.35 12.63
N GLY A 113 13.92 1.98 13.17
CA GLY A 113 14.03 3.14 14.05
C GLY A 113 14.43 4.45 13.34
N GLN A 114 14.78 4.40 12.06
CA GLN A 114 15.15 5.58 11.29
C GLN A 114 13.93 6.26 10.65
N ILE A 115 14.11 7.52 10.26
CA ILE A 115 13.06 8.32 9.62
C ILE A 115 13.23 8.28 8.11
N LEU A 116 12.22 7.77 7.40
CA LEU A 116 12.13 7.77 5.95
C LEU A 116 11.32 8.97 5.46
N ILE A 117 11.93 9.79 4.60
CA ILE A 117 11.29 10.92 3.93
C ILE A 117 10.87 10.48 2.52
N THR A 118 9.63 10.77 2.16
CA THR A 118 9.07 10.56 0.82
C THR A 118 8.34 11.81 0.36
N LYS A 119 7.98 11.90 -0.93
CA LYS A 119 7.12 12.98 -1.45
C LYS A 119 5.80 13.12 -0.69
N GLN A 120 5.25 12.01 -0.17
CA GLN A 120 3.95 11.99 0.51
C GLN A 120 4.02 12.27 2.02
N THR A 121 5.17 12.06 2.67
CA THR A 121 5.34 12.32 4.11
C THR A 121 5.71 13.76 4.42
N GLY A 122 6.20 14.52 3.43
CA GLY A 122 6.84 15.81 3.68
C GLY A 122 8.20 15.68 4.40
N PRO A 123 8.83 16.81 4.77
CA PRO A 123 10.19 16.86 5.32
C PRO A 123 10.33 16.19 6.69
N GLU A 124 9.23 16.08 7.44
CA GLU A 124 9.21 15.39 8.73
C GLU A 124 9.51 13.89 8.59
N GLY A 125 9.08 13.29 7.47
CA GLY A 125 9.20 11.86 7.23
C GLY A 125 8.31 11.02 8.15
N LYS A 126 8.54 9.71 8.17
CA LYS A 126 7.93 8.79 9.15
C LYS A 126 8.98 7.82 9.68
N ILE A 127 8.87 7.49 10.97
CA ILE A 127 9.69 6.46 11.59
C ILE A 127 9.33 5.08 11.02
N VAL A 128 10.35 4.29 10.71
CA VAL A 128 10.21 2.91 10.27
C VAL A 128 10.33 2.00 11.49
N SER A 129 9.20 1.62 12.08
CA SER A 129 9.19 0.70 13.24
C SER A 129 9.28 -0.77 12.85
N LYS A 130 8.92 -1.10 11.61
CA LYS A 130 9.03 -2.46 11.06
C LYS A 130 9.56 -2.43 9.63
N VAL A 131 10.21 -3.51 9.25
CA VAL A 131 10.55 -3.84 7.86
C VAL A 131 9.78 -5.07 7.43
N TYR A 132 9.53 -5.21 6.13
CA TYR A 132 8.89 -6.37 5.54
C TYR A 132 9.89 -7.04 4.58
N LEU A 133 10.32 -8.24 4.95
CA LEU A 133 11.13 -9.11 4.11
C LEU A 133 10.21 -9.83 3.15
N CYS A 134 10.49 -9.81 1.86
CA CYS A 134 9.76 -10.54 0.83
C CYS A 134 10.71 -11.37 0.00
N GLU A 135 10.23 -12.49 -0.52
CA GLU A 135 10.93 -13.19 -1.60
C GLU A 135 11.08 -12.27 -2.83
N LYS A 136 12.18 -12.45 -3.56
CA LYS A 136 12.39 -11.77 -4.83
C LYS A 136 11.60 -12.51 -5.92
N LEU A 137 10.65 -11.83 -6.53
CA LEU A 137 9.92 -12.34 -7.68
C LEU A 137 10.48 -11.77 -8.99
N SER A 138 10.61 -12.63 -9.99
CA SER A 138 10.91 -12.22 -11.37
C SER A 138 9.63 -11.71 -12.03
N LEU A 139 9.53 -10.39 -12.18
CA LEU A 139 8.36 -9.75 -12.74
C LEU A 139 8.45 -9.76 -14.28
N THR A 140 7.55 -10.49 -14.93
CA THR A 140 7.40 -10.46 -16.41
C THR A 140 6.57 -9.27 -16.86
N ASN A 141 5.44 -9.03 -16.16
CA ASN A 141 4.50 -7.95 -16.44
C ASN A 141 4.09 -7.30 -15.12
N GLU A 142 4.00 -5.97 -15.11
CA GLU A 142 3.45 -5.20 -13.99
C GLU A 142 2.15 -4.51 -14.43
N MET A 143 1.09 -4.66 -13.63
CA MET A 143 -0.23 -4.07 -13.89
C MET A 143 -0.70 -3.30 -12.67
N TYR A 144 -1.61 -2.35 -12.87
CA TYR A 144 -2.33 -1.69 -11.77
C TYR A 144 -3.74 -2.26 -11.68
N PHE A 145 -4.16 -2.63 -10.47
CA PHE A 145 -5.51 -3.12 -10.19
C PHE A 145 -5.99 -2.55 -8.85
N ALA A 146 -7.21 -2.01 -8.82
CA ALA A 146 -7.83 -1.49 -7.61
C ALA A 146 -9.33 -1.74 -7.62
N ILE A 147 -9.88 -2.02 -6.44
CA ILE A 147 -11.32 -2.05 -6.18
C ILE A 147 -11.62 -0.95 -5.18
N THR A 148 -12.55 -0.06 -5.51
CA THR A 148 -13.00 1.02 -4.63
C THR A 148 -14.52 1.10 -4.66
N LEU A 149 -15.12 1.71 -3.63
CA LEU A 149 -16.52 2.12 -3.71
C LEU A 149 -16.63 3.41 -4.51
N ASP A 150 -17.43 3.39 -5.58
CA ASP A 150 -17.77 4.57 -6.35
C ASP A 150 -18.85 5.37 -5.63
N ARG A 151 -18.64 6.69 -5.55
CA ARG A 151 -19.57 7.59 -4.86
C ARG A 151 -20.85 7.81 -5.66
N LYS A 152 -20.79 7.79 -6.99
CA LYS A 152 -21.98 8.06 -7.82
C LYS A 152 -22.96 6.90 -7.79
N THR A 153 -22.46 5.69 -7.93
CA THR A 153 -23.28 4.46 -7.96
C THR A 153 -23.49 3.83 -6.60
N ALA A 154 -22.72 4.24 -5.57
CA ALA A 154 -22.66 3.61 -4.26
C ALA A 154 -22.31 2.09 -4.31
N GLY A 155 -21.71 1.64 -5.42
CA GLY A 155 -21.35 0.25 -5.67
C GLY A 155 -19.82 0.05 -5.81
N PRO A 156 -19.37 -1.21 -5.94
CA PRO A 156 -17.98 -1.53 -6.22
C PRO A 156 -17.61 -1.09 -7.65
N LEU A 157 -16.46 -0.43 -7.77
CA LEU A 157 -15.82 -0.03 -9.02
C LEU A 157 -14.44 -0.68 -9.11
N ILE A 158 -14.18 -1.32 -10.24
CA ILE A 158 -12.89 -1.92 -10.57
C ILE A 158 -12.15 -0.98 -11.52
N ILE A 159 -10.89 -0.70 -11.21
CA ILE A 159 -9.96 0.07 -12.05
C ILE A 159 -8.77 -0.83 -12.35
N ALA A 160 -8.48 -1.05 -13.63
CA ALA A 160 -7.36 -1.86 -14.08
C ALA A 160 -6.59 -1.16 -15.20
N CYS A 161 -5.26 -1.27 -15.20
CA CYS A 161 -4.39 -0.75 -16.25
C CYS A 161 -3.27 -1.76 -16.54
N SER A 162 -3.04 -2.04 -17.83
CA SER A 162 -1.98 -2.96 -18.29
C SER A 162 -0.56 -2.41 -18.08
N LYS A 163 -0.44 -1.12 -17.73
CA LYS A 163 0.84 -0.46 -17.42
C LYS A 163 0.91 -0.15 -15.93
N GLY A 164 1.43 -1.09 -15.15
CA GLY A 164 1.81 -0.90 -13.75
C GLY A 164 3.19 -0.25 -13.59
N GLY A 165 3.63 -0.04 -12.35
CA GLY A 165 4.99 0.41 -12.01
C GLY A 165 5.34 1.87 -12.36
N LYS A 166 4.59 2.53 -13.25
CA LYS A 166 4.83 3.93 -13.61
C LYS A 166 4.25 4.86 -12.54
N HIS A 167 5.12 5.66 -11.93
CA HIS A 167 4.68 6.86 -11.22
C HIS A 167 4.06 7.80 -12.27
N TYR A 168 2.73 7.93 -12.28
CA TYR A 168 2.10 9.10 -12.89
C TYR A 168 2.51 10.30 -12.03
N SER A 169 3.60 10.95 -12.43
CA SER A 169 4.18 12.15 -11.83
C SER A 169 3.25 13.34 -11.97
#